data_AF-A0A1I7T8Y9-F1
#
_entry.id   AF-A0A1I7T8Y9-F1
#
_cell.length_a   1.000
_cell.length_b   1.000
_cell.length_c   1.000
_cell.angle_alpha   90.00
_cell.angle_beta   90.00
_cell.angle_gamma   90.00
#
_symmetry.space_group_name_H-M   'P 1'
#
loop_
_entity.id
_entity.type
_entity.pdbx_description
1 polymer ?
#
loop_
_entity_poly.entity_id
_entity_poly.type
_entity_poly.pdbx_seq_one_letter_code
_entity_poly.pdbx_strand_id
1 'polypeptide(L)'
;MRIYGNEEKLLEDIRMFMSFPGSDSHFQIELAQPIMSPEASFKSLKGEKYMFKQNIFVVLQGIVDELEMGNDIKGSVMSLIGYFLKTNECQITNTLDLVFYPEEELNQLKKDVENAMKVRLQYPVLNVLVLQNVPAVTKVSSVADAIERIKLLLSPHPNDPDYESIHKTLETLLEKPKVQVYKKIIDHLEVLLAEFKNFIGNHPSYFLPGLNGPPRVRLFDNGKHKFVFAYELLNEMERTQMDDAVIKKECPITGGLETIDYDKLSNMIDVEEIEFIITPIVRTKHRAVFIPHQNGKYCIQIVDYFTELIREMINVTHVYHGLDVEHKSIIQHSMLVHEMLLFSDQKCRFLDIEQAIGLRTQFFKDVDLLLPRETRGGIRQISKIGFTVKDAFRELERLGINETFDHRYVRFHAVMQFRDMVGKKDPREKLTMTDFLDLLENIQFCCALKDYSNIYEMIHKHGMCSLIPHLCRFCHDEELIMEEEVENKIAAVIQKIEEKSQGDLFAPSTSK
;
A
#
# COMPACT_ATOMS: atom_id res chain seq x y z
N MET A 1 6.33 -6.76 -15.74
CA MET A 1 7.71 -6.46 -15.29
C MET A 1 8.25 -5.14 -15.81
N ARG A 2 8.36 -4.88 -17.12
CA ARG A 2 9.07 -3.68 -17.65
C ARG A 2 8.65 -2.31 -17.06
N ILE A 3 7.35 -2.13 -16.78
CA ILE A 3 6.78 -0.90 -16.17
C ILE A 3 7.17 -0.74 -14.69
N TYR A 4 7.33 -1.86 -13.99
CA TYR A 4 7.65 -1.90 -12.56
C TYR A 4 9.17 -1.87 -12.29
N GLY A 5 9.99 -1.82 -13.34
CA GLY A 5 11.45 -1.86 -13.22
C GLY A 5 11.99 -3.29 -13.08
N ASN A 6 12.84 -3.49 -12.07
CA ASN A 6 13.42 -4.80 -11.74
C ASN A 6 12.55 -5.56 -10.72
N GLU A 7 12.91 -6.81 -10.46
CA GLU A 7 12.18 -7.68 -9.53
C GLU A 7 12.17 -7.14 -8.10
N GLU A 8 13.29 -6.54 -7.65
CA GLU A 8 13.42 -5.95 -6.32
C GLU A 8 12.42 -4.80 -6.12
N LYS A 9 12.35 -3.87 -7.07
CA LYS A 9 11.42 -2.73 -7.02
C LYS A 9 9.96 -3.17 -7.06
N LEU A 10 9.64 -4.19 -7.87
CA LEU A 10 8.31 -4.78 -7.87
C LEU A 10 7.97 -5.40 -6.51
N LEU A 11 8.91 -6.10 -5.88
CA LEU A 11 8.71 -6.69 -4.56
C LEU A 11 8.53 -5.62 -3.47
N GLU A 12 9.28 -4.51 -3.55
CA GLU A 12 9.09 -3.34 -2.68
C GLU A 12 7.70 -2.73 -2.84
N ASP A 13 7.25 -2.51 -4.09
CA ASP A 13 5.90 -2.00 -4.37
C ASP A 13 4.82 -2.96 -3.83
N ILE A 14 4.98 -4.28 -3.99
CA ILE A 14 4.03 -5.27 -3.45
C ILE A 14 4.00 -5.22 -1.92
N ARG A 15 5.18 -5.20 -1.27
CA ARG A 15 5.26 -5.11 0.21
C ARG A 15 4.61 -3.84 0.74
N MET A 16 4.81 -2.72 0.05
CA MET A 16 4.17 -1.45 0.40
C MET A 16 2.66 -1.49 0.13
N PHE A 17 2.21 -2.08 -0.98
CA PHE A 17 0.77 -2.24 -1.25
C PHE A 17 0.07 -3.07 -0.17
N MET A 18 0.74 -4.09 0.35
CA MET A 18 0.22 -4.95 1.42
C MET A 18 0.33 -4.34 2.82
N SER A 19 0.87 -3.12 2.98
CA SER A 19 1.20 -2.54 4.29
C SER A 19 0.02 -1.91 5.05
N PHE A 20 -1.19 -2.42 4.87
CA PHE A 20 -2.38 -1.96 5.60
C PHE A 20 -2.87 -2.98 6.62
N PRO A 21 -3.49 -2.54 7.73
CA PRO A 21 -4.01 -3.45 8.76
C PRO A 21 -5.02 -4.45 8.18
N GLY A 22 -4.86 -5.74 8.49
CA GLY A 22 -5.76 -6.79 8.01
C GLY A 22 -5.57 -7.22 6.55
N SER A 23 -4.49 -6.79 5.88
CA SER A 23 -4.23 -7.10 4.47
C SER A 23 -4.11 -8.59 4.18
N ASP A 24 -3.49 -9.39 5.05
CA ASP A 24 -3.42 -10.84 4.91
C ASP A 24 -4.82 -11.47 4.81
N SER A 25 -5.75 -11.04 5.67
CA SER A 25 -7.14 -11.50 5.64
C SER A 25 -7.86 -11.01 4.39
N HIS A 26 -7.63 -9.75 3.99
CA HIS A 26 -8.25 -9.15 2.79
C HIS A 26 -7.82 -9.88 1.50
N PHE A 27 -6.52 -10.16 1.35
CA PHE A 27 -5.98 -10.88 0.19
C PHE A 27 -6.11 -12.40 0.28
N GLN A 28 -6.76 -12.91 1.33
CA GLN A 28 -6.95 -14.35 1.55
C GLN A 28 -5.62 -15.11 1.52
N ILE A 29 -4.58 -14.52 2.12
CA ILE A 29 -3.28 -15.17 2.27
C ILE A 29 -3.46 -16.44 3.09
N GLU A 30 -2.82 -17.53 2.65
CA GLU A 30 -2.92 -18.84 3.28
C GLU A 30 -2.62 -18.75 4.79
N LEU A 31 -3.43 -19.41 5.62
CA LEU A 31 -3.37 -19.26 7.09
C LEU A 31 -2.03 -19.69 7.68
N ALA A 32 -1.43 -20.74 7.12
CA ALA A 32 -0.12 -21.23 7.53
C ALA A 32 1.05 -20.49 6.84
N GLN A 33 0.77 -19.49 6.00
CA GLN A 33 1.82 -18.59 5.51
C GLN A 33 2.12 -17.54 6.60
N PRO A 34 3.41 -17.26 6.89
CA PRO A 34 3.77 -16.20 7.82
C PRO A 34 3.15 -14.85 7.43
N ILE A 35 2.89 -14.00 8.42
CA ILE A 35 2.35 -12.65 8.17
C ILE A 35 3.36 -11.85 7.35
N MET A 36 2.93 -11.28 6.23
CA MET A 36 3.80 -10.62 5.26
C MET A 36 3.84 -9.09 5.42
N SER A 37 2.89 -8.53 6.17
CA SER A 37 2.76 -7.09 6.37
C SER A 37 3.91 -6.52 7.19
N PRO A 38 4.45 -5.35 6.83
CA PRO A 38 5.45 -4.66 7.65
C PRO A 38 4.86 -4.17 8.97
N GLU A 39 5.71 -4.03 9.99
CA GLU A 39 5.35 -3.34 11.22
C GLU A 39 5.03 -1.87 10.92
N ALA A 40 3.86 -1.43 11.36
CA ALA A 40 3.41 -0.05 11.20
C ALA A 40 3.14 0.57 12.58
N SER A 41 3.68 1.76 12.80
CA SER A 41 3.37 2.59 13.94
C SER A 41 3.18 4.04 13.50
N PHE A 42 2.36 4.76 14.25
CA PHE A 42 1.91 6.11 13.94
C PHE A 42 2.21 7.01 15.13
N LYS A 43 2.51 8.28 14.86
CA LYS A 43 2.68 9.27 15.92
C LYS A 43 1.42 10.10 16.03
N SER A 44 1.05 10.48 17.24
CA SER A 44 0.04 11.51 17.43
C SER A 44 0.59 12.91 17.26
N LEU A 45 -0.29 13.91 17.21
CA LEU A 45 0.11 15.33 17.29
C LEU A 45 0.86 15.65 18.59
N LYS A 46 0.64 14.88 19.67
CA LYS A 46 1.34 15.04 20.95
C LYS A 46 2.67 14.28 21.01
N GLY A 47 3.00 13.51 19.96
CA GLY A 47 4.26 12.77 19.83
C GLY A 47 4.22 11.34 20.36
N GLU A 48 3.09 10.89 20.90
CA GLU A 48 2.89 9.53 21.41
C GLU A 48 2.80 8.52 20.27
N LYS A 49 3.30 7.30 20.51
CA LYS A 49 3.36 6.24 19.49
C LYS A 49 2.16 5.31 19.62
N TYR A 50 1.49 5.06 18.50
CA TYR A 50 0.30 4.22 18.38
C TYR A 50 0.47 3.16 17.29
N MET A 51 -0.33 2.10 17.36
CA MET A 51 -0.46 1.10 16.31
C MET A 51 -1.87 0.50 16.31
N PHE A 52 -2.28 -0.09 15.20
CA PHE A 52 -3.50 -0.89 15.18
C PHE A 52 -3.27 -2.18 15.96
N LYS A 53 -4.28 -2.68 16.66
CA LYS A 53 -4.20 -3.97 17.38
C LYS A 53 -3.76 -5.10 16.46
N GLN A 54 -4.21 -5.12 15.20
CA GLN A 54 -3.80 -6.10 14.19
C GLN A 54 -2.28 -6.09 13.95
N ASN A 55 -1.64 -4.92 14.01
CA ASN A 55 -0.20 -4.83 13.81
C ASN A 55 0.60 -5.44 14.98
N ILE A 56 -0.01 -5.70 16.14
CA ILE A 56 0.69 -6.36 17.26
C ILE A 56 1.05 -7.80 16.86
N PHE A 57 0.17 -8.49 16.12
CA PHE A 57 0.47 -9.83 15.61
C PHE A 57 1.64 -9.84 14.62
N VAL A 58 1.81 -8.77 13.84
CA VAL A 58 3.01 -8.59 12.99
C VAL A 58 4.28 -8.54 13.84
N VAL A 59 4.26 -7.78 14.94
CA VAL A 59 5.40 -7.68 15.85
C VAL A 59 5.70 -9.03 16.51
N LEU A 60 4.67 -9.77 16.94
CA LEU A 60 4.83 -11.13 17.49
C LEU A 60 5.45 -12.09 16.47
N GLN A 61 5.07 -12.02 15.20
CA GLN A 61 5.71 -12.79 14.13
C GLN A 61 7.18 -12.38 13.95
N GLY A 62 7.48 -11.08 14.02
CA GLY A 62 8.83 -10.52 13.94
C GLY A 62 9.76 -11.05 15.05
N ILE A 63 9.26 -11.16 16.29
CA ILE A 63 10.00 -11.77 17.39
C ILE A 63 10.45 -13.19 17.03
N VAL A 64 9.59 -13.99 16.38
CA VAL A 64 9.95 -15.36 15.96
C VAL A 64 10.96 -15.36 14.82
N ASP A 65 10.88 -14.41 13.89
CA ASP A 65 11.83 -14.32 12.78
C ASP A 65 13.25 -14.00 13.25
N GLU A 66 13.38 -13.20 14.31
CA GLU A 66 14.67 -12.82 14.90
C GLU A 66 15.34 -13.94 15.70
N LEU A 67 14.61 -15.02 16.03
CA LEU A 67 15.18 -16.13 16.79
C LEU A 67 16.14 -16.98 15.94
N GLU A 68 17.27 -17.33 16.55
CA GLU A 68 18.21 -18.30 15.98
C GLU A 68 17.61 -19.71 16.02
N MET A 69 17.12 -20.17 14.87
CA MET A 69 16.58 -21.51 14.68
C MET A 69 17.29 -22.23 13.54
N GLY A 70 17.33 -23.56 13.60
CA GLY A 70 17.85 -24.37 12.49
C GLY A 70 17.06 -24.13 11.21
N ASN A 71 17.75 -23.95 10.07
CA ASN A 71 17.11 -23.77 8.76
C ASN A 71 16.19 -24.95 8.39
N ASP A 72 16.40 -26.13 8.98
CA ASP A 72 15.57 -27.32 8.81
C ASP A 72 14.17 -27.21 9.45
N ILE A 73 13.97 -26.28 10.39
CA ILE A 73 12.71 -26.12 11.13
C ILE A 73 12.13 -24.70 11.08
N LYS A 74 12.94 -23.67 10.82
CA LYS A 74 12.52 -22.26 10.93
C LYS A 74 11.28 -21.97 10.08
N GLY A 75 11.24 -22.42 8.83
CA GLY A 75 10.09 -22.24 7.94
C GLY A 75 8.80 -22.83 8.53
N SER A 76 8.85 -24.07 9.01
CA SER A 76 7.69 -24.75 9.59
C SER A 76 7.22 -24.10 10.90
N VAL A 77 8.15 -23.68 11.77
CA VAL A 77 7.81 -22.96 13.00
C VAL A 77 7.17 -21.62 12.67
N MET A 78 7.74 -20.84 11.75
CA MET A 78 7.18 -19.56 11.30
C MET A 78 5.77 -19.71 10.77
N SER A 79 5.52 -20.73 9.95
CA SER A 79 4.20 -21.04 9.39
C SER A 79 3.16 -21.40 10.46
N LEU A 80 3.52 -22.26 11.41
CA LEU A 80 2.60 -22.70 12.47
C LEU A 80 2.30 -21.58 13.47
N ILE A 81 3.28 -20.71 13.72
CA ILE A 81 3.05 -19.47 14.48
C ILE A 81 2.17 -18.50 13.69
N GLY A 82 2.38 -18.35 12.38
CA GLY A 82 1.51 -17.54 11.52
C GLY A 82 0.05 -17.98 11.62
N TYR A 83 -0.19 -19.29 11.59
CA TYR A 83 -1.53 -19.86 11.80
C TYR A 83 -2.11 -19.52 13.18
N PHE A 84 -1.31 -19.64 14.24
CA PHE A 84 -1.73 -19.26 15.59
C PHE A 84 -2.09 -17.77 15.67
N LEU A 85 -1.24 -16.89 15.13
CA LEU A 85 -1.43 -15.44 15.20
C LEU A 85 -2.67 -15.02 14.40
N LYS A 86 -2.87 -15.53 13.18
CA LYS A 86 -4.07 -15.27 12.36
C LYS A 86 -5.35 -15.77 13.03
N THR A 87 -5.29 -16.90 13.73
CA THR A 87 -6.42 -17.41 14.54
C THR A 87 -6.76 -16.52 15.74
N ASN A 88 -5.79 -15.81 16.31
CA ASN A 88 -6.09 -14.84 17.37
C ASN A 88 -6.53 -13.49 16.79
N GLU A 89 -5.94 -13.05 15.67
CA GLU A 89 -6.35 -11.85 14.95
C GLU A 89 -7.82 -11.92 14.54
N CYS A 90 -8.32 -13.11 14.17
CA CYS A 90 -9.72 -13.29 13.75
C CYS A 90 -10.74 -12.87 14.83
N GLN A 91 -10.34 -12.79 16.10
CA GLN A 91 -11.20 -12.40 17.23
C GLN A 91 -11.40 -10.88 17.34
N ILE A 92 -10.51 -10.10 16.73
CA ILE A 92 -10.59 -8.64 16.68
C ILE A 92 -10.84 -8.11 15.26
N THR A 93 -11.08 -9.01 14.30
CA THR A 93 -11.40 -8.65 12.92
C THR A 93 -12.58 -7.69 12.89
N ASN A 94 -12.48 -6.67 12.02
CA ASN A 94 -13.43 -5.56 11.85
C ASN A 94 -13.36 -4.43 12.90
N THR A 95 -12.42 -4.47 13.85
CA THR A 95 -12.14 -3.32 14.72
C THR A 95 -11.01 -2.46 14.14
N LEU A 96 -11.13 -1.13 14.25
CA LEU A 96 -10.07 -0.18 13.84
C LEU A 96 -9.38 0.43 15.04
N ASP A 97 -9.22 -0.38 16.08
CA ASP A 97 -8.77 0.09 17.37
C ASP A 97 -7.27 0.42 17.32
N LEU A 98 -6.96 1.69 17.59
CA LEU A 98 -5.59 2.18 17.79
C LEU A 98 -5.25 2.15 19.28
N VAL A 99 -4.15 1.49 19.62
CA VAL A 99 -3.62 1.38 20.98
C VAL A 99 -2.23 2.00 21.06
N PHE A 100 -1.84 2.43 22.26
CA PHE A 100 -0.46 2.84 22.52
C PHE A 100 0.50 1.71 22.13
N TYR A 101 1.63 2.07 21.54
CA TYR A 101 2.67 1.12 21.16
C TYR A 101 3.34 0.58 22.43
N PRO A 102 3.17 -0.71 22.78
CA PRO A 102 3.63 -1.26 24.06
C PRO A 102 5.10 -1.69 23.98
N GLU A 103 6.00 -0.72 23.78
CA GLU A 103 7.41 -0.96 23.50
C GLU A 103 8.11 -1.73 24.62
N GLU A 104 7.86 -1.35 25.87
CA GLU A 104 8.51 -1.97 27.02
C GLU A 104 8.03 -3.41 27.20
N GLU A 105 6.73 -3.66 27.08
CA GLU A 105 6.13 -4.99 27.23
C GLU A 105 6.54 -5.93 26.08
N LEU A 106 6.62 -5.43 24.84
CA LEU A 106 7.08 -6.21 23.69
C LEU A 106 8.58 -6.55 23.81
N ASN A 107 9.40 -5.59 24.24
CA ASN A 107 10.83 -5.83 24.49
C ASN A 107 11.04 -6.83 25.63
N GLN A 108 10.18 -6.82 26.65
CA GLN A 108 10.23 -7.80 27.72
C GLN A 108 9.82 -9.19 27.22
N LEU A 109 8.74 -9.30 26.46
CA LEU A 109 8.31 -10.56 25.83
C LEU A 109 9.43 -11.19 24.99
N LYS A 110 10.12 -10.39 24.18
CA LYS A 110 11.26 -10.87 23.38
C LYS A 110 12.33 -11.51 24.26
N LYS A 111 12.71 -10.87 25.36
CA LYS A 111 13.68 -11.41 26.33
C LYS A 111 13.18 -12.69 26.98
N ASP A 112 11.90 -12.73 27.35
CA ASP A 112 11.29 -13.90 27.99
C ASP A 112 11.29 -15.11 27.05
N VAL A 113 10.93 -14.91 25.77
CA VAL A 113 11.02 -15.93 24.73
C VAL A 113 12.46 -16.43 24.54
N GLU A 114 13.43 -15.53 24.39
CA GLU A 114 14.85 -15.90 24.23
C GLU A 114 15.36 -16.71 25.43
N ASN A 115 15.00 -16.30 26.64
CA ASN A 115 15.39 -16.99 27.88
C ASN A 115 14.73 -18.37 27.99
N ALA A 116 13.43 -18.46 27.71
CA ALA A 116 12.68 -19.72 27.72
C ALA A 116 13.25 -20.71 26.70
N MET A 117 13.60 -20.23 25.51
CA MET A 117 14.27 -21.03 24.47
C MET A 117 15.63 -21.55 24.93
N LYS A 118 16.48 -20.68 25.50
CA LYS A 118 17.80 -21.07 26.02
C LYS A 118 17.68 -22.14 27.11
N VAL A 119 16.81 -21.93 28.10
CA VAL A 119 16.62 -22.88 29.21
C VAL A 119 16.11 -24.22 28.68
N ARG A 120 15.06 -24.21 27.85
CA ARG A 120 14.36 -25.43 27.42
C ARG A 120 15.14 -26.25 26.40
N LEU A 121 15.86 -25.60 25.49
CA LEU A 121 16.55 -26.27 24.38
C LEU A 121 18.03 -26.58 24.68
N GLN A 122 18.70 -25.79 25.53
CA GLN A 122 20.12 -26.01 25.86
C GLN A 122 20.33 -26.82 27.15
N TYR A 123 19.39 -26.78 28.11
CA TYR A 123 19.54 -27.46 29.41
C TYR A 123 18.38 -28.43 29.71
N PRO A 124 18.22 -29.54 28.96
CA PRO A 124 17.09 -30.47 29.12
C PRO A 124 16.97 -31.08 30.53
N VAL A 125 18.05 -31.09 31.31
CA VAL A 125 18.06 -31.61 32.70
C VAL A 125 17.40 -30.63 33.70
N LEU A 126 17.39 -29.32 33.43
CA LEU A 126 16.69 -28.32 34.26
C LEU A 126 15.18 -28.24 33.98
N ASN A 127 14.71 -28.76 32.83
CA ASN A 127 13.27 -28.78 32.48
C ASN A 127 12.40 -29.51 33.51
N VAL A 128 12.95 -30.48 34.24
CA VAL A 128 12.20 -31.26 35.25
C VAL A 128 11.90 -30.45 36.51
N LEU A 129 12.67 -29.40 36.81
CA LEU A 129 12.57 -28.65 38.07
C LEU A 129 11.89 -27.28 37.92
N VAL A 130 11.92 -26.66 36.74
CA VAL A 130 11.45 -25.26 36.55
C VAL A 130 10.04 -25.16 35.94
N LEU A 131 9.55 -26.19 35.24
CA LEU A 131 8.27 -26.14 34.51
C LEU A 131 7.24 -27.16 35.03
N GLN A 132 6.93 -27.13 36.33
CA GLN A 132 5.96 -28.05 36.96
C GLN A 132 4.51 -27.96 36.42
N ASN A 133 4.21 -27.03 35.51
CA ASN A 133 2.86 -26.78 34.98
C ASN A 133 2.69 -27.12 33.49
N VAL A 134 3.68 -27.69 32.81
CA VAL A 134 3.52 -28.16 31.42
C VAL A 134 3.35 -29.68 31.44
N PRO A 135 2.22 -30.24 30.93
CA PRO A 135 2.01 -31.68 30.89
C PRO A 135 3.19 -32.37 30.21
N ALA A 136 3.72 -33.42 30.86
CA ALA A 136 4.83 -34.21 30.33
C ALA A 136 4.56 -34.64 28.87
N VAL A 137 5.58 -34.47 28.03
CA VAL A 137 5.63 -34.83 26.61
C VAL A 137 4.87 -36.14 26.36
N THR A 138 3.74 -36.08 25.66
CA THR A 138 3.19 -37.28 25.02
C THR A 138 4.26 -37.80 24.06
N LYS A 139 4.68 -39.04 24.24
CA LYS A 139 5.78 -39.65 23.49
C LYS A 139 5.45 -39.67 21.99
N VAL A 140 5.91 -38.67 21.24
CA VAL A 140 5.77 -38.62 19.78
C VAL A 140 6.58 -39.76 19.18
N SER A 141 5.89 -40.78 18.66
CA SER A 141 6.49 -42.01 18.16
C SER A 141 6.34 -42.17 16.63
N SER A 142 5.33 -41.51 16.06
CA SER A 142 5.06 -41.46 14.62
C SER A 142 4.89 -40.02 14.12
N VAL A 143 4.85 -39.84 12.79
CA VAL A 143 4.50 -38.55 12.17
C VAL A 143 3.04 -38.17 12.46
N ALA A 144 2.14 -39.15 12.44
CA ALA A 144 0.74 -38.93 12.77
C ALA A 144 0.56 -38.42 14.21
N ASP A 145 1.30 -39.00 15.18
CA ASP A 145 1.29 -38.54 16.57
C ASP A 145 1.74 -37.07 16.68
N ALA A 146 2.70 -36.69 15.85
CA ALA A 146 3.27 -35.35 15.86
C ALA A 146 2.28 -34.31 15.31
N ILE A 147 1.59 -34.65 14.22
CA ILE A 147 0.53 -33.81 13.64
C ILE A 147 -0.61 -33.63 14.64
N GLU A 148 -1.07 -34.70 15.28
CA GLU A 148 -2.11 -34.60 16.32
C GLU A 148 -1.64 -33.76 17.52
N ARG A 149 -0.35 -33.85 17.91
CA ARG A 149 0.20 -32.97 18.94
C ARG A 149 0.18 -31.50 18.51
N ILE A 150 0.54 -31.19 17.26
CA ILE A 150 0.49 -29.81 16.73
C ILE A 150 -0.95 -29.28 16.76
N LYS A 151 -1.93 -30.07 16.33
CA LYS A 151 -3.36 -29.70 16.41
C LYS A 151 -3.85 -29.45 17.84
N LEU A 152 -3.29 -30.13 18.84
CA LEU A 152 -3.63 -29.88 20.25
C LEU A 152 -3.02 -28.58 20.79
N LEU A 153 -1.90 -28.13 20.22
CA LEU A 153 -1.24 -26.88 20.64
C LEU A 153 -1.92 -25.64 20.04
N LEU A 154 -2.46 -25.79 18.84
CA LEU A 154 -3.10 -24.74 18.06
C LEU A 154 -4.62 -24.81 18.23
N SER A 155 -5.28 -23.66 18.19
CA SER A 155 -6.74 -23.61 18.13
C SER A 155 -7.18 -23.67 16.66
N PRO A 156 -8.31 -24.30 16.31
CA PRO A 156 -8.76 -24.34 14.94
C PRO A 156 -9.19 -22.93 14.50
N HIS A 157 -8.79 -22.54 13.30
CA HIS A 157 -9.25 -21.31 12.69
C HIS A 157 -10.69 -21.48 12.17
N PRO A 158 -11.58 -20.48 12.28
CA PRO A 158 -12.96 -20.60 11.78
C PRO A 158 -13.07 -21.00 10.29
N ASN A 159 -12.13 -20.52 9.47
CA ASN A 159 -12.04 -20.84 8.03
C ASN A 159 -11.19 -22.08 7.71
N ASP A 160 -10.61 -22.74 8.72
CA ASP A 160 -9.83 -23.98 8.54
C ASP A 160 -10.00 -24.91 9.76
N PRO A 161 -11.24 -25.41 9.99
CA PRO A 161 -11.55 -26.22 11.16
C PRO A 161 -10.85 -27.58 11.18
N ASP A 162 -10.45 -28.09 10.00
CA ASP A 162 -9.83 -29.40 9.82
C ASP A 162 -8.28 -29.32 9.71
N TYR A 163 -7.71 -28.12 9.82
CA TYR A 163 -6.28 -27.83 9.75
C TYR A 163 -5.63 -28.18 8.41
N GLU A 164 -6.35 -28.02 7.29
CA GLU A 164 -5.87 -28.29 5.94
C GLU A 164 -4.61 -27.50 5.61
N SER A 165 -4.56 -26.22 5.99
CA SER A 165 -3.40 -25.36 5.75
C SER A 165 -2.14 -25.84 6.49
N ILE A 166 -2.32 -26.40 7.69
CA ILE A 166 -1.24 -27.00 8.47
C ILE A 166 -0.75 -28.27 7.81
N HIS A 167 -1.65 -29.17 7.39
CA HIS A 167 -1.27 -30.41 6.72
C HIS A 167 -0.44 -30.12 5.47
N LYS A 168 -0.95 -29.25 4.59
CA LYS A 168 -0.27 -28.86 3.36
C LYS A 168 1.12 -28.27 3.63
N THR A 169 1.24 -27.42 4.65
CA THR A 169 2.52 -26.83 5.07
C THR A 169 3.51 -27.90 5.53
N LEU A 170 3.06 -28.82 6.39
CA LEU A 170 3.91 -29.87 6.94
C LEU A 170 4.31 -30.90 5.88
N GLU A 171 3.46 -31.16 4.89
CA GLU A 171 3.78 -32.04 3.75
C GLU A 171 4.78 -31.39 2.77
N THR A 172 4.61 -30.10 2.48
CA THR A 172 5.44 -29.38 1.50
C THR A 172 6.84 -29.08 2.02
N LEU A 173 6.97 -28.72 3.31
CA LEU A 173 8.25 -28.29 3.90
C LEU A 173 9.15 -29.47 4.30
N LEU A 174 8.61 -30.68 4.36
CA LEU A 174 9.31 -31.83 4.89
C LEU A 174 9.21 -32.99 3.88
N GLU A 175 10.04 -32.97 2.83
CA GLU A 175 10.20 -34.12 1.93
C GLU A 175 10.70 -35.34 2.73
N LYS A 176 9.79 -36.21 3.17
CA LYS A 176 10.01 -37.38 4.05
C LYS A 176 10.55 -37.01 5.44
N PRO A 177 9.71 -36.44 6.31
CA PRO A 177 10.14 -36.00 7.63
C PRO A 177 10.49 -37.18 8.53
N LYS A 178 11.65 -37.10 9.18
CA LYS A 178 11.94 -37.95 10.34
C LYS A 178 11.18 -37.41 11.55
N VAL A 179 10.65 -38.30 12.38
CA VAL A 179 9.96 -37.97 13.65
C VAL A 179 10.76 -36.97 14.51
N GLN A 180 12.08 -37.00 14.44
CA GLN A 180 12.95 -36.08 15.18
C GLN A 180 12.82 -34.60 14.75
N VAL A 181 12.52 -34.33 13.47
CA VAL A 181 12.32 -32.96 12.99
C VAL A 181 11.03 -32.40 13.58
N TYR A 182 9.94 -33.18 13.57
CA TYR A 182 8.70 -32.78 14.22
C TYR A 182 8.85 -32.56 15.72
N LYS A 183 9.65 -33.39 16.41
CA LYS A 183 9.92 -33.16 17.84
C LYS A 183 10.54 -31.80 18.08
N LYS A 184 11.57 -31.43 17.31
CA LYS A 184 12.17 -30.10 17.40
C LYS A 184 11.14 -28.99 17.13
N ILE A 185 10.32 -29.14 16.09
CA ILE A 185 9.25 -28.18 15.75
C ILE A 185 8.30 -28.02 16.94
N ILE A 186 7.82 -29.12 17.52
CA ILE A 186 6.93 -29.14 18.68
C ILE A 186 7.59 -28.48 19.89
N ASP A 187 8.85 -28.78 20.17
CA ASP A 187 9.58 -28.18 21.31
C ASP A 187 9.64 -26.65 21.21
N HIS A 188 9.87 -26.12 19.99
CA HIS A 188 9.89 -24.67 19.75
C HIS A 188 8.48 -24.07 19.87
N LEU A 189 7.47 -24.72 19.27
CA LEU A 189 6.07 -24.30 19.34
C LEU A 189 5.57 -24.23 20.78
N GLU A 190 5.88 -25.23 21.60
CA GLU A 190 5.44 -25.25 22.99
C GLU A 190 5.98 -24.08 23.80
N VAL A 191 7.23 -23.66 23.55
CA VAL A 191 7.81 -22.47 24.18
C VAL A 191 7.13 -21.21 23.67
N LEU A 192 7.09 -21.01 22.35
CA LEU A 192 6.55 -19.79 21.74
C LEU A 192 5.08 -19.57 22.11
N LEU A 193 4.26 -20.62 21.98
CA LEU A 193 2.84 -20.54 22.29
C LEU A 193 2.59 -20.33 23.78
N ALA A 194 3.44 -20.84 24.68
CA ALA A 194 3.30 -20.58 26.11
C ALA A 194 3.52 -19.10 26.42
N GLU A 195 4.62 -18.52 25.93
CA GLU A 195 4.94 -17.11 26.15
C GLU A 195 3.92 -16.18 25.48
N PHE A 196 3.52 -16.47 24.23
CA PHE A 196 2.53 -15.66 23.54
C PHE A 196 1.15 -15.74 24.18
N LYS A 197 0.69 -16.93 24.59
CA LYS A 197 -0.61 -17.07 25.30
C LYS A 197 -0.58 -16.34 26.64
N ASN A 198 0.54 -16.40 27.38
CA ASN A 198 0.71 -15.66 28.62
C ASN A 198 0.66 -14.15 28.37
N PHE A 199 1.39 -13.65 27.36
CA PHE A 199 1.35 -12.24 26.97
C PHE A 199 -0.05 -11.78 26.59
N ILE A 200 -0.73 -12.51 25.70
CA ILE A 200 -2.09 -12.20 25.26
C ILE A 200 -3.06 -12.18 26.46
N GLY A 201 -2.96 -13.17 27.35
CA GLY A 201 -3.80 -13.27 28.54
C GLY A 201 -3.58 -12.14 29.55
N ASN A 202 -2.34 -11.67 29.70
CA ASN A 202 -2.00 -10.59 30.64
C ASN A 202 -2.27 -9.19 30.08
N HIS A 203 -2.49 -9.06 28.77
CA HIS A 203 -2.72 -7.77 28.10
C HIS A 203 -4.01 -7.74 27.26
N PRO A 204 -5.19 -8.02 27.84
CA PRO A 204 -6.44 -8.11 27.09
C PRO A 204 -6.81 -6.84 26.30
N SER A 205 -6.36 -5.66 26.76
CA SER A 205 -6.59 -4.38 26.06
C SER A 205 -5.98 -4.32 24.66
N TYR A 206 -4.96 -5.14 24.37
CA TYR A 206 -4.30 -5.21 23.06
C TYR A 206 -4.95 -6.23 22.12
N PHE A 207 -5.70 -7.19 22.67
CA PHE A 207 -6.15 -8.38 21.94
C PHE A 207 -7.66 -8.61 21.96
N LEU A 208 -8.44 -7.78 22.67
CA LEU A 208 -9.90 -7.82 22.65
C LEU A 208 -10.48 -6.56 22.01
N PRO A 209 -11.68 -6.61 21.39
CA PRO A 209 -12.37 -5.43 20.86
C PRO A 209 -12.61 -4.36 21.92
N GLY A 210 -12.57 -3.10 21.51
CA GLY A 210 -12.94 -1.94 22.33
C GLY A 210 -11.77 -1.05 22.71
N LEU A 211 -12.08 0.23 22.86
CA LEU A 211 -11.13 1.28 23.20
C LEU A 211 -11.31 1.72 24.65
N ASN A 212 -10.20 1.71 25.39
CA ASN A 212 -10.09 2.33 26.71
C ASN A 212 -9.26 3.61 26.63
N GLY A 213 -9.53 4.59 27.49
CA GLY A 213 -8.75 5.82 27.59
C GLY A 213 -9.26 6.99 26.72
N PRO A 214 -8.41 7.98 26.43
CA PRO A 214 -8.82 9.23 25.77
C PRO A 214 -9.39 8.98 24.37
N PRO A 215 -10.17 9.93 23.81
CA PRO A 215 -10.69 9.83 22.45
C PRO A 215 -9.54 9.86 21.44
N ARG A 216 -9.55 8.98 20.44
CA ARG A 216 -8.47 8.81 19.45
C ARG A 216 -9.01 8.80 18.04
N VAL A 217 -8.57 9.74 17.21
CA VAL A 217 -9.07 9.91 15.84
C VAL A 217 -7.92 9.94 14.86
N ARG A 218 -8.04 9.23 13.73
CA ARG A 218 -7.02 9.30 12.67
C ARG A 218 -7.06 10.65 12.01
N LEU A 219 -5.91 11.32 12.00
CA LEU A 219 -5.66 12.54 11.25
C LEU A 219 -4.90 12.18 9.99
N PHE A 220 -5.61 12.14 8.87
CA PHE A 220 -4.99 11.87 7.59
C PHE A 220 -4.11 13.03 7.19
N ASP A 221 -2.82 12.75 6.98
CA ASP A 221 -1.85 13.73 6.52
C ASP A 221 -1.64 13.57 5.01
N ASN A 222 -2.11 14.57 4.28
CA ASN A 222 -2.00 14.65 2.83
C ASN A 222 -1.17 15.87 2.43
N GLY A 223 -0.09 16.13 3.17
CA GLY A 223 0.81 17.26 2.98
C GLY A 223 0.21 18.55 3.51
N LYS A 224 -0.27 19.42 2.62
CA LYS A 224 -0.84 20.73 3.03
C LYS A 224 -2.25 20.61 3.62
N HIS A 225 -2.91 19.47 3.41
CA HIS A 225 -4.28 19.25 3.90
C HIS A 225 -4.29 18.12 4.90
N LYS A 226 -4.92 18.39 6.04
CA LYS A 226 -5.17 17.40 7.08
C LYS A 226 -6.66 17.32 7.33
N PHE A 227 -7.18 16.11 7.49
CA PHE A 227 -8.60 15.87 7.69
C PHE A 227 -8.81 14.57 8.45
N VAL A 228 -10.01 14.39 8.98
CA VAL A 228 -10.42 13.19 9.71
C VAL A 228 -11.66 12.58 9.08
N PHE A 229 -11.93 11.31 9.37
CA PHE A 229 -13.26 10.75 9.14
C PHE A 229 -14.26 11.30 10.16
N ALA A 230 -15.40 11.81 9.67
CA ALA A 230 -16.45 12.34 10.53
C ALA A 230 -17.01 11.27 11.47
N TYR A 231 -17.18 10.05 10.98
CA TYR A 231 -17.69 8.95 11.80
C TYR A 231 -16.73 8.55 12.92
N GLU A 232 -15.41 8.58 12.70
CA GLU A 232 -14.44 8.21 13.72
C GLU A 232 -14.47 9.22 14.86
N LEU A 233 -14.52 10.50 14.50
CA LEU A 233 -14.67 11.58 15.45
C LEU A 233 -15.96 11.43 16.25
N LEU A 234 -17.11 11.26 15.60
CA LEU A 234 -18.41 11.14 16.26
C LEU A 234 -18.49 9.92 17.18
N ASN A 235 -17.99 8.77 16.75
CA ASN A 235 -17.96 7.56 17.57
C ASN A 235 -17.11 7.75 18.85
N GLU A 236 -15.95 8.42 18.73
CA GLU A 236 -15.08 8.67 19.88
C GLU A 236 -15.65 9.72 20.83
N MET A 237 -16.29 10.75 20.29
CA MET A 237 -17.00 11.75 21.08
C MET A 237 -18.16 11.12 21.86
N GLU A 238 -18.96 10.27 21.22
CA GLU A 238 -20.04 9.52 21.89
C GLU A 238 -19.48 8.60 22.99
N ARG A 239 -18.43 7.83 22.69
CA ARG A 239 -17.76 6.93 23.64
C ARG A 239 -17.26 7.66 24.88
N THR A 240 -16.79 8.89 24.71
CA THR A 240 -16.19 9.71 25.77
C THR A 240 -17.12 10.79 26.33
N GLN A 241 -18.39 10.80 25.91
CA GLN A 241 -19.43 11.74 26.35
C GLN A 241 -19.11 13.22 26.07
N MET A 242 -18.37 13.49 24.99
CA MET A 242 -18.15 14.85 24.48
C MET A 242 -19.39 15.37 23.74
N ASP A 243 -19.58 16.69 23.70
CA ASP A 243 -20.68 17.31 22.94
C ASP A 243 -20.41 17.25 21.43
N ASP A 244 -21.20 16.46 20.71
CA ASP A 244 -21.07 16.19 19.28
C ASP A 244 -22.12 16.90 18.40
N ALA A 245 -22.97 17.74 19.00
CA ALA A 245 -24.12 18.33 18.32
C ALA A 245 -23.72 19.21 17.12
N VAL A 246 -22.64 19.98 17.25
CA VAL A 246 -22.12 20.84 16.18
C VAL A 246 -21.64 19.99 15.00
N ILE A 247 -20.89 18.92 15.27
CA ILE A 247 -20.34 18.05 14.24
C ILE A 247 -21.45 17.32 13.48
N LYS A 248 -22.44 16.75 14.19
CA LYS A 248 -23.61 16.09 13.57
C LYS A 248 -24.40 17.02 12.64
N LYS A 249 -24.46 18.31 12.98
CA LYS A 249 -25.16 19.32 12.17
C LYS A 249 -24.39 19.70 10.92
N GLU A 250 -23.08 19.96 11.03
CA GLU A 250 -22.24 20.41 9.92
C GLU A 250 -21.92 19.25 8.94
N CYS A 251 -21.69 18.05 9.49
CA CYS A 251 -21.32 16.85 8.76
C CYS A 251 -22.26 15.67 9.11
N PRO A 252 -23.51 15.68 8.62
CA PRO A 252 -24.40 14.53 8.78
C PRO A 252 -23.82 13.32 8.07
N ILE A 253 -23.64 12.21 8.80
CA ILE A 253 -23.17 10.95 8.23
C ILE A 253 -24.30 10.31 7.43
N THR A 254 -24.07 10.09 6.14
CA THR A 254 -24.98 9.43 5.21
C THR A 254 -24.38 8.16 4.63
N GLY A 255 -23.07 8.15 4.35
CA GLY A 255 -22.34 7.06 3.72
C GLY A 255 -21.16 6.50 4.54
N GLY A 256 -20.73 7.19 5.59
CA GLY A 256 -19.65 6.74 6.48
C GLY A 256 -18.24 7.06 5.98
N LEU A 257 -18.10 7.82 4.89
CA LEU A 257 -16.81 8.25 4.32
C LEU A 257 -16.67 9.77 4.26
N GLU A 258 -17.60 10.50 4.88
CA GLU A 258 -17.54 11.94 5.01
C GLU A 258 -16.31 12.35 5.82
N THR A 259 -15.67 13.43 5.37
CA THR A 259 -14.45 13.95 5.98
C THR A 259 -14.63 15.38 6.46
N ILE A 260 -13.88 15.75 7.49
CA ILE A 260 -13.84 17.12 8.01
C ILE A 260 -12.39 17.59 8.02
N ASP A 261 -12.15 18.75 7.40
CA ASP A 261 -10.83 19.38 7.42
C ASP A 261 -10.43 19.74 8.86
N TYR A 262 -9.19 19.43 9.23
CA TYR A 262 -8.69 19.66 10.59
C TYR A 262 -8.72 21.14 10.99
N ASP A 263 -8.41 22.04 10.06
CA ASP A 263 -8.48 23.48 10.30
C ASP A 263 -9.91 23.94 10.63
N LYS A 264 -10.93 23.30 10.05
CA LYS A 264 -12.33 23.58 10.37
C LYS A 264 -12.70 23.04 11.76
N LEU A 265 -12.21 21.87 12.13
CA LEU A 265 -12.47 21.25 13.44
C LEU A 265 -12.01 22.13 14.61
N SER A 266 -10.84 22.75 14.48
CA SER A 266 -10.29 23.65 15.52
C SER A 266 -11.20 24.83 15.88
N ASN A 267 -12.13 25.19 14.99
CA ASN A 267 -13.12 26.24 15.22
C ASN A 267 -14.45 25.71 15.76
N MET A 268 -14.65 24.38 15.79
CA MET A 268 -15.91 23.74 16.14
C MET A 268 -15.88 23.08 17.52
N ILE A 269 -14.74 22.49 17.90
CA ILE A 269 -14.58 21.71 19.14
C ILE A 269 -13.22 21.96 19.78
N ASP A 270 -13.07 21.57 21.04
CA ASP A 270 -11.76 21.53 21.69
C ASP A 270 -10.95 20.33 21.18
N VAL A 271 -9.99 20.62 20.31
CA VAL A 271 -9.12 19.62 19.68
C VAL A 271 -8.01 19.12 20.63
N GLU A 272 -7.77 19.76 21.77
CA GLU A 272 -6.73 19.34 22.72
C GLU A 272 -7.14 18.10 23.52
N GLU A 273 -8.45 17.92 23.74
CA GLU A 273 -9.03 16.77 24.43
C GLU A 273 -8.92 15.46 23.62
N ILE A 274 -8.71 15.57 22.30
CA ILE A 274 -8.66 14.44 21.37
C ILE A 274 -7.22 14.10 20.99
N GLU A 275 -6.91 12.82 20.99
CA GLU A 275 -5.66 12.31 20.46
C GLU A 275 -5.74 12.11 18.95
N PHE A 276 -5.18 13.03 18.18
CA PHE A 276 -5.13 12.93 16.73
C PHE A 276 -3.90 12.13 16.29
N ILE A 277 -4.13 10.96 15.70
CA ILE A 277 -3.09 10.02 15.26
C ILE A 277 -2.76 10.28 13.79
N ILE A 278 -1.55 10.78 13.53
CA ILE A 278 -1.10 11.16 12.19
C ILE A 278 -1.00 9.89 11.32
N THR A 279 -1.87 9.81 10.33
CA THR A 279 -2.00 8.66 9.45
C THR A 279 -1.63 9.10 8.02
N PRO A 280 -0.44 8.72 7.51
CA PRO A 280 -0.05 9.07 6.15
C PRO A 280 -0.89 8.30 5.13
N ILE A 281 -1.19 8.93 4.00
CA ILE A 281 -1.83 8.25 2.87
C ILE A 281 -0.74 7.69 1.96
N VAL A 282 -0.50 6.39 2.12
CA VAL A 282 0.59 5.67 1.46
C VAL A 282 0.17 5.25 0.04
N ARG A 283 1.11 5.33 -0.90
CA ARG A 283 0.91 4.96 -2.30
C ARG A 283 2.15 4.25 -2.81
N THR A 284 1.94 3.20 -3.59
CA THR A 284 2.97 2.64 -4.47
C THR A 284 3.03 3.46 -5.76
N LYS A 285 3.93 3.09 -6.68
CA LYS A 285 4.01 3.77 -7.99
C LYS A 285 2.68 3.76 -8.77
N HIS A 286 1.89 2.68 -8.66
CA HIS A 286 0.71 2.47 -9.51
C HIS A 286 -0.59 2.16 -8.75
N ARG A 287 -0.53 1.96 -7.43
CA ARG A 287 -1.67 1.60 -6.58
C ARG A 287 -1.69 2.41 -5.30
N ALA A 288 -2.85 2.88 -4.90
CA ALA A 288 -3.10 3.36 -3.56
C ALA A 288 -3.07 2.21 -2.56
N VAL A 289 -2.46 2.43 -1.39
CA VAL A 289 -2.57 1.50 -0.26
C VAL A 289 -3.94 1.68 0.36
N PHE A 290 -4.60 0.57 0.67
CA PHE A 290 -5.97 0.59 1.18
C PHE A 290 -6.02 1.17 2.59
N ILE A 291 -7.01 2.03 2.82
CA ILE A 291 -7.26 2.64 4.13
C ILE A 291 -8.45 1.91 4.75
N PRO A 292 -8.27 1.27 5.92
CA PRO A 292 -9.37 0.58 6.55
C PRO A 292 -10.40 1.60 7.06
N HIS A 293 -11.69 1.27 6.94
CA HIS A 293 -12.84 2.02 7.46
C HIS A 293 -13.86 1.07 8.12
N GLN A 294 -15.07 1.56 8.44
CA GLN A 294 -16.06 0.86 9.24
C GLN A 294 -16.30 -0.61 8.81
N ASN A 295 -16.54 -1.48 9.81
CA ASN A 295 -16.94 -2.87 9.61
C ASN A 295 -15.94 -3.73 8.80
N GLY A 296 -14.64 -3.48 8.98
CA GLY A 296 -13.57 -4.24 8.31
C GLY A 296 -13.49 -3.99 6.79
N LYS A 297 -14.10 -2.91 6.32
CA LYS A 297 -14.04 -2.50 4.92
C LYS A 297 -12.82 -1.62 4.67
N TYR A 298 -12.55 -1.37 3.39
CA TYR A 298 -11.43 -0.57 2.94
C TYR A 298 -11.88 0.48 1.93
N CYS A 299 -11.15 1.59 1.87
CA CYS A 299 -11.39 2.68 0.96
C CYS A 299 -10.06 3.22 0.39
N ILE A 300 -10.16 3.99 -0.70
CA ILE A 300 -9.07 4.76 -1.31
C ILE A 300 -9.54 6.19 -1.55
N GLN A 301 -8.63 7.15 -1.74
CA GLN A 301 -9.07 8.48 -2.13
C GLN A 301 -9.70 8.44 -3.53
N ILE A 302 -10.72 9.26 -3.75
CA ILE A 302 -11.36 9.42 -5.08
C ILE A 302 -10.33 9.89 -6.11
N VAL A 303 -9.40 10.76 -5.71
CA VAL A 303 -8.27 11.19 -6.54
C VAL A 303 -7.44 9.98 -6.99
N ASP A 304 -7.10 9.09 -6.06
CA ASP A 304 -6.31 7.90 -6.38
C ASP A 304 -7.05 7.00 -7.37
N TYR A 305 -8.35 6.76 -7.18
CA TYR A 305 -9.19 6.03 -8.12
C TYR A 305 -9.08 6.58 -9.56
N PHE A 306 -9.27 7.88 -9.76
CA PHE A 306 -9.18 8.48 -11.09
C PHE A 306 -7.76 8.42 -11.65
N THR A 307 -6.74 8.64 -10.82
CA THR A 307 -5.35 8.53 -11.31
C THR A 307 -5.01 7.11 -11.74
N GLU A 308 -5.44 6.09 -11.00
CA GLU A 308 -5.27 4.69 -11.37
C GLU A 308 -6.04 4.33 -12.64
N LEU A 309 -7.28 4.81 -12.77
CA LEU A 309 -8.11 4.60 -13.94
C LEU A 309 -7.45 5.14 -15.21
N ILE A 310 -6.97 6.40 -15.16
CA ILE A 310 -6.27 7.02 -16.29
C ILE A 310 -4.96 6.29 -16.60
N ARG A 311 -4.18 5.89 -15.59
CA ARG A 311 -2.94 5.14 -15.80
C ARG A 311 -3.19 3.77 -16.43
N GLU A 312 -4.27 3.09 -16.09
CA GLU A 312 -4.66 1.83 -16.72
C GLU A 312 -5.15 2.01 -18.16
N MET A 313 -5.88 3.11 -18.42
CA MET A 313 -6.22 3.52 -19.79
C MET A 313 -4.97 3.69 -20.66
N ILE A 314 -3.89 4.24 -20.09
CA ILE A 314 -2.62 4.46 -20.80
C ILE A 314 -1.82 3.16 -20.95
N ASN A 315 -1.57 2.47 -19.83
CA ASN A 315 -0.56 1.41 -19.76
C ASN A 315 -1.07 0.01 -20.09
N VAL A 316 -2.34 -0.27 -19.80
CA VAL A 316 -2.90 -1.63 -19.91
C VAL A 316 -3.76 -1.75 -21.14
N THR A 317 -4.69 -0.81 -21.30
CA THR A 317 -5.66 -0.86 -22.40
C THR A 317 -5.25 -0.03 -23.59
N HIS A 318 -4.28 0.90 -23.45
CA HIS A 318 -3.79 1.76 -24.52
C HIS A 318 -4.90 2.56 -25.22
N VAL A 319 -5.90 3.00 -24.44
CA VAL A 319 -7.11 3.65 -24.94
C VAL A 319 -6.79 4.85 -25.81
N TYR A 320 -5.77 5.64 -25.47
CA TYR A 320 -5.43 6.87 -26.20
C TYR A 320 -4.61 6.68 -27.48
N HIS A 321 -4.34 5.45 -27.91
CA HIS A 321 -3.51 5.22 -29.10
C HIS A 321 -4.36 5.37 -30.36
N GLY A 322 -4.16 6.47 -31.10
CA GLY A 322 -4.78 6.68 -32.41
C GLY A 322 -6.30 6.88 -32.36
N LEU A 323 -6.83 7.43 -31.26
CA LEU A 323 -8.24 7.79 -31.17
C LEU A 323 -8.55 8.94 -32.12
N ASP A 324 -9.61 8.76 -32.91
CA ASP A 324 -10.26 9.87 -33.60
C ASP A 324 -11.15 10.68 -32.64
N VAL A 325 -11.73 11.76 -33.18
CA VAL A 325 -12.55 12.72 -32.43
C VAL A 325 -13.82 12.08 -31.85
N GLU A 326 -14.43 11.13 -32.55
CA GLU A 326 -15.67 10.48 -32.11
C GLU A 326 -15.39 9.56 -30.93
N HIS A 327 -14.41 8.66 -31.08
CA HIS A 327 -14.02 7.74 -30.02
C HIS A 327 -13.47 8.46 -28.79
N LYS A 328 -12.71 9.56 -28.99
CA LYS A 328 -12.28 10.43 -27.90
C LYS A 328 -13.47 11.02 -27.13
N SER A 329 -14.50 11.47 -27.83
CA SER A 329 -15.71 12.04 -27.21
C SER A 329 -16.45 11.00 -26.38
N ILE A 330 -16.50 9.73 -26.82
CA ILE A 330 -17.09 8.62 -26.05
C ILE A 330 -16.35 8.45 -24.71
N ILE A 331 -15.02 8.42 -24.73
CA ILE A 331 -14.21 8.29 -23.51
C ILE A 331 -14.44 9.48 -22.58
N GLN A 332 -14.46 10.70 -23.12
CA GLN A 332 -14.73 11.91 -22.34
C GLN A 332 -16.11 11.87 -21.68
N HIS A 333 -17.13 11.41 -22.39
CA HIS A 333 -18.46 11.25 -21.83
C HIS A 333 -18.50 10.21 -20.71
N SER A 334 -17.83 9.07 -20.90
CA SER A 334 -17.74 8.02 -19.87
C SER A 334 -17.05 8.53 -18.59
N MET A 335 -15.95 9.28 -18.74
CA MET A 335 -15.24 9.90 -17.62
C MET A 335 -16.12 10.94 -16.90
N LEU A 336 -16.88 11.74 -17.63
CA LEU A 336 -17.82 12.70 -17.06
C LEU A 336 -18.93 12.02 -16.25
N VAL A 337 -19.45 10.88 -16.71
CA VAL A 337 -20.46 10.12 -15.93
C VAL A 337 -19.87 9.63 -14.62
N HIS A 338 -18.65 9.09 -14.63
CA HIS A 338 -17.96 8.64 -13.42
C HIS A 338 -17.68 9.79 -12.46
N GLU A 339 -17.30 10.94 -13.01
CA GLU A 339 -17.19 12.18 -12.27
C GLU A 339 -18.52 12.54 -11.59
N MET A 340 -19.62 12.64 -12.33
CA MET A 340 -20.92 13.00 -11.75
C MET A 340 -21.36 12.04 -10.63
N LEU A 341 -21.08 10.75 -10.76
CA LEU A 341 -21.39 9.75 -9.74
C LEU A 341 -20.59 9.97 -8.44
N LEU A 342 -19.30 10.30 -8.56
CA LEU A 342 -18.39 10.43 -7.42
C LEU A 342 -18.33 11.84 -6.82
N PHE A 343 -18.69 12.86 -7.59
CA PHE A 343 -18.58 14.27 -7.21
C PHE A 343 -19.89 14.88 -6.71
N SER A 344 -21.01 14.15 -6.76
CA SER A 344 -22.29 14.63 -6.23
C SER A 344 -22.23 14.94 -4.73
N ASP A 345 -21.27 14.38 -4.00
CA ASP A 345 -21.05 14.61 -2.57
C ASP A 345 -19.63 15.15 -2.28
N GLN A 346 -19.48 16.47 -2.27
CA GLN A 346 -18.21 17.15 -1.99
C GLN A 346 -17.66 16.91 -0.57
N LYS A 347 -18.40 16.23 0.32
CA LYS A 347 -17.96 15.93 1.69
C LYS A 347 -17.11 14.66 1.77
N CYS A 348 -17.18 13.80 0.75
CA CYS A 348 -16.46 12.55 0.69
C CYS A 348 -15.16 12.71 -0.10
N ARG A 349 -14.01 12.43 0.54
CA ARG A 349 -12.70 12.34 -0.14
C ARG A 349 -12.34 10.92 -0.56
N PHE A 350 -13.11 9.95 -0.07
CA PHE A 350 -12.83 8.52 -0.19
C PHE A 350 -13.94 7.78 -0.94
N LEU A 351 -13.54 6.65 -1.49
CA LEU A 351 -14.38 5.71 -2.20
C LEU A 351 -14.17 4.32 -1.61
N ASP A 352 -15.25 3.62 -1.27
CA ASP A 352 -15.19 2.22 -0.83
C ASP A 352 -14.59 1.34 -1.92
N ILE A 353 -13.73 0.39 -1.55
CA ILE A 353 -13.00 -0.45 -2.51
C ILE A 353 -13.95 -1.29 -3.39
N GLU A 354 -15.03 -1.83 -2.83
CA GLU A 354 -15.96 -2.64 -3.62
C GLU A 354 -16.69 -1.76 -4.65
N GLN A 355 -17.05 -0.53 -4.25
CA GLN A 355 -17.60 0.46 -5.16
C GLN A 355 -16.59 0.86 -6.25
N ALA A 356 -15.32 1.08 -5.88
CA ALA A 356 -14.25 1.40 -6.82
C ALA A 356 -14.05 0.29 -7.85
N ILE A 357 -14.02 -0.97 -7.41
CA ILE A 357 -13.91 -2.15 -8.28
C ILE A 357 -15.12 -2.23 -9.22
N GLY A 358 -16.33 -2.05 -8.70
CA GLY A 358 -17.56 -2.07 -9.49
C GLY A 358 -17.58 -1.00 -10.58
N LEU A 359 -17.30 0.25 -10.21
CA LEU A 359 -17.23 1.39 -11.14
C LEU A 359 -16.15 1.16 -12.21
N ARG A 360 -14.94 0.76 -11.79
CA ARG A 360 -13.84 0.45 -12.71
C ARG A 360 -14.20 -0.66 -13.70
N THR A 361 -14.80 -1.74 -13.21
CA THR A 361 -15.20 -2.88 -14.05
C THR A 361 -16.23 -2.44 -15.09
N GLN A 362 -17.20 -1.64 -14.65
CA GLN A 362 -18.23 -1.09 -15.54
C GLN A 362 -17.62 -0.14 -16.59
N PHE A 363 -16.72 0.77 -16.18
CA PHE A 363 -16.01 1.66 -17.09
C PHE A 363 -15.31 0.89 -18.22
N PHE A 364 -14.47 -0.09 -17.89
CA PHE A 364 -13.71 -0.81 -18.91
C PHE A 364 -14.59 -1.70 -19.78
N LYS A 365 -15.68 -2.24 -19.24
CA LYS A 365 -16.69 -2.94 -20.04
C LYS A 365 -17.31 -2.02 -21.09
N ASP A 366 -17.66 -0.79 -20.72
CA ASP A 366 -18.24 0.18 -21.65
C ASP A 366 -17.21 0.65 -22.68
N VAL A 367 -15.97 0.89 -22.26
CA VAL A 367 -14.86 1.22 -23.17
C VAL A 367 -14.61 0.11 -24.18
N ASP A 368 -14.61 -1.16 -23.75
CA ASP A 368 -14.40 -2.31 -24.62
C ASP A 368 -15.55 -2.53 -25.62
N LEU A 369 -16.78 -2.19 -25.25
CA LEU A 369 -17.94 -2.29 -26.14
C LEU A 369 -17.95 -1.19 -27.20
N LEU A 370 -17.44 -0.01 -26.86
CA LEU A 370 -17.58 1.20 -27.67
C LEU A 370 -16.33 1.54 -28.49
N LEU A 371 -15.17 0.98 -28.16
CA LEU A 371 -13.92 1.25 -28.88
C LEU A 371 -13.42 0.05 -29.69
N PRO A 372 -13.04 0.24 -30.96
CA PRO A 372 -12.38 -0.80 -31.74
C PRO A 372 -11.04 -1.19 -31.10
N ARG A 373 -10.81 -2.50 -30.96
CA ARG A 373 -9.56 -3.07 -30.41
C ARG A 373 -8.45 -3.18 -31.46
N GLU A 374 -8.83 -3.16 -32.73
CA GLU A 374 -7.93 -3.39 -33.86
C GLU A 374 -7.12 -2.11 -34.11
N THR A 375 -5.87 -2.11 -33.63
CA THR A 375 -4.73 -1.18 -33.91
C THR A 375 -4.06 -0.51 -32.70
N ARG A 376 -4.22 -1.01 -31.47
CA ARG A 376 -3.41 -0.54 -30.34
C ARG A 376 -2.00 -1.15 -30.36
N GLY A 377 -1.09 -0.52 -31.09
CA GLY A 377 0.31 -0.95 -31.15
C GLY A 377 1.01 -0.79 -29.80
N GLY A 378 1.70 -1.83 -29.32
CA GLY A 378 2.51 -1.76 -28.10
C GLY A 378 3.76 -0.88 -28.27
N ILE A 379 4.36 -0.46 -27.15
CA ILE A 379 5.54 0.40 -27.13
C ILE A 379 6.79 -0.37 -27.61
N ARG A 380 7.55 0.22 -28.53
CA ARG A 380 8.79 -0.37 -29.09
C ARG A 380 9.93 -0.36 -28.07
N GLN A 381 10.84 -1.34 -28.18
CA GLN A 381 12.04 -1.37 -27.35
C GLN A 381 12.99 -0.24 -27.73
N ILE A 382 13.57 0.40 -26.73
CA ILE A 382 14.66 1.37 -26.91
C ILE A 382 16.01 0.67 -27.10
N SER A 383 16.99 1.44 -27.58
CA SER A 383 18.36 0.94 -27.73
C SER A 383 19.06 0.73 -26.39
N LYS A 384 20.08 -0.14 -26.36
CA LYS A 384 20.94 -0.36 -25.18
C LYS A 384 21.77 0.87 -24.78
N ILE A 385 21.89 1.85 -25.68
CA ILE A 385 22.55 3.13 -25.38
C ILE A 385 21.62 4.16 -24.72
N GLY A 386 20.35 3.79 -24.49
CA GLY A 386 19.32 4.68 -23.97
C GLY A 386 18.46 5.31 -25.08
N PHE A 387 17.79 6.40 -24.75
CA PHE A 387 16.90 7.13 -25.65
C PHE A 387 17.05 8.64 -25.49
N THR A 388 16.61 9.37 -26.51
CA THR A 388 16.56 10.83 -26.55
C THR A 388 15.11 11.31 -26.59
N VAL A 389 14.87 12.60 -26.35
CA VAL A 389 13.52 13.19 -26.53
C VAL A 389 13.00 13.02 -27.97
N LYS A 390 13.89 12.94 -28.97
CA LYS A 390 13.50 12.65 -30.37
C LYS A 390 12.97 11.22 -30.53
N ASP A 391 13.49 10.26 -29.77
CA ASP A 391 12.94 8.90 -29.73
C ASP A 391 11.53 8.88 -29.15
N ALA A 392 11.29 9.67 -28.09
CA ALA A 392 9.95 9.83 -27.51
C ALA A 392 8.97 10.44 -28.52
N PHE A 393 9.35 11.52 -29.22
CA PHE A 393 8.50 12.12 -30.27
C PHE A 393 8.11 11.11 -31.36
N ARG A 394 9.08 10.37 -31.90
CA ARG A 394 8.81 9.35 -32.93
C ARG A 394 7.89 8.25 -32.45
N GLU A 395 7.98 7.91 -31.16
CA GLU A 395 7.12 6.88 -30.60
C GLU A 395 5.70 7.40 -30.34
N LEU A 396 5.54 8.61 -29.80
CA LEU A 396 4.23 9.25 -29.61
C LEU A 396 3.48 9.43 -30.94
N GLU A 397 4.19 9.85 -31.99
CA GLU A 397 3.65 9.95 -33.35
C GLU A 397 3.21 8.59 -33.89
N ARG A 398 4.05 7.55 -33.76
CA ARG A 398 3.69 6.19 -34.20
C ARG A 398 2.49 5.63 -33.45
N LEU A 399 2.38 5.94 -32.16
CA LEU A 399 1.27 5.50 -31.31
C LEU A 399 -0.04 6.26 -31.58
N GLY A 400 -0.03 7.29 -32.43
CA GLY A 400 -1.22 8.06 -32.74
C GLY A 400 -1.61 9.07 -31.65
N ILE A 401 -0.66 9.44 -30.77
CA ILE A 401 -0.95 10.31 -29.60
C ILE A 401 -1.16 11.77 -30.04
N ASN A 402 -0.52 12.18 -31.13
CA ASN A 402 -0.63 13.54 -31.67
C ASN A 402 -1.97 13.79 -32.38
N GLU A 403 -2.63 12.72 -32.78
CA GLU A 403 -3.96 12.69 -33.39
C GLU A 403 -5.03 12.72 -32.29
N THR A 404 -4.76 12.07 -31.15
CA THR A 404 -5.66 12.03 -29.99
C THR A 404 -5.61 13.31 -29.15
N PHE A 405 -4.44 13.93 -28.96
CA PHE A 405 -4.26 15.12 -28.13
C PHE A 405 -3.62 16.28 -28.90
N ASP A 406 -3.71 17.52 -28.38
CA ASP A 406 -3.03 18.68 -28.99
C ASP A 406 -1.52 18.44 -29.06
N HIS A 407 -0.99 18.26 -30.27
CA HIS A 407 0.41 18.00 -30.54
C HIS A 407 1.37 19.01 -29.88
N ARG A 408 1.01 20.29 -29.74
CA ARG A 408 1.86 21.28 -29.05
C ARG A 408 1.97 20.96 -27.56
N TYR A 409 0.85 20.56 -26.96
CA TYR A 409 0.79 20.17 -25.55
C TYR A 409 1.54 18.85 -25.29
N VAL A 410 1.42 17.87 -26.20
CA VAL A 410 2.21 16.62 -26.17
C VAL A 410 3.71 16.93 -26.20
N ARG A 411 4.16 17.77 -27.13
CA ARG A 411 5.59 18.13 -27.25
C ARG A 411 6.13 18.87 -26.04
N PHE A 412 5.35 19.83 -25.51
CA PHE A 412 5.72 20.57 -24.32
C PHE A 412 6.01 19.61 -23.16
N HIS A 413 5.06 18.73 -22.83
CA HIS A 413 5.22 17.78 -21.72
C HIS A 413 6.35 16.79 -21.97
N ALA A 414 6.53 16.33 -23.21
CA ALA A 414 7.63 15.44 -23.55
C ALA A 414 9.01 16.06 -23.27
N VAL A 415 9.21 17.33 -23.62
CA VAL A 415 10.49 18.01 -23.39
C VAL A 415 10.70 18.32 -21.92
N MET A 416 9.67 18.82 -21.24
CA MET A 416 9.78 19.20 -19.84
C MET A 416 10.07 17.98 -18.96
N GLN A 417 9.32 16.89 -19.16
CA GLN A 417 9.53 15.66 -18.39
C GLN A 417 10.86 14.98 -18.74
N PHE A 418 11.27 14.96 -20.02
CA PHE A 418 12.57 14.44 -20.40
C PHE A 418 13.71 15.23 -19.74
N ARG A 419 13.61 16.56 -19.72
CA ARG A 419 14.59 17.43 -19.07
C ARG A 419 14.68 17.14 -17.57
N ASP A 420 13.54 17.03 -16.89
CA ASP A 420 13.51 16.79 -15.45
C ASP A 420 14.03 15.38 -15.12
N MET A 421 13.76 14.39 -15.96
CA MET A 421 14.28 13.03 -15.85
C MET A 421 15.81 12.98 -16.00
N VAL A 422 16.36 13.63 -17.03
CA VAL A 422 17.81 13.74 -17.24
C VAL A 422 18.47 14.54 -16.12
N GLY A 423 17.81 15.59 -15.61
CA GLY A 423 18.33 16.42 -14.53
C GLY A 423 18.43 15.71 -13.17
N LYS A 424 17.65 14.65 -12.96
CA LYS A 424 17.63 13.87 -11.71
C LYS A 424 18.59 12.67 -11.71
N LYS A 425 19.03 12.21 -12.88
CA LYS A 425 19.91 11.05 -13.01
C LYS A 425 21.39 11.43 -12.94
N ASP A 426 22.22 10.50 -12.44
CA ASP A 426 23.66 10.61 -12.58
C ASP A 426 24.00 10.67 -14.08
N PRO A 427 24.81 11.63 -14.54
CA PRO A 427 25.21 11.73 -15.95
C PRO A 427 25.82 10.45 -16.54
N ARG A 428 26.39 9.58 -15.69
CA ARG A 428 26.99 8.29 -16.08
C ARG A 428 25.96 7.19 -16.28
N GLU A 429 24.74 7.37 -15.79
CA GLU A 429 23.66 6.40 -15.95
C GLU A 429 22.90 6.61 -17.25
N LYS A 430 22.61 5.50 -17.92
CA LYS A 430 21.81 5.52 -19.14
C LYS A 430 20.33 5.54 -18.80
N LEU A 431 19.55 6.21 -19.64
CA LEU A 431 18.10 6.09 -19.62
C LEU A 431 17.67 4.68 -20.04
N THR A 432 16.76 4.09 -19.28
CA THR A 432 16.32 2.70 -19.38
C THR A 432 14.97 2.60 -20.06
N MET A 433 14.54 1.37 -20.36
CA MET A 433 13.19 1.15 -20.88
C MET A 433 12.11 1.58 -19.88
N THR A 434 12.36 1.43 -18.58
CA THR A 434 11.42 1.87 -17.54
C THR A 434 11.29 3.40 -17.55
N ASP A 435 12.40 4.12 -17.69
CA ASP A 435 12.37 5.58 -17.84
C ASP A 435 11.58 6.00 -19.10
N PHE A 436 11.73 5.26 -20.20
CA PHE A 436 10.99 5.55 -21.44
C PHE A 436 9.48 5.34 -21.26
N LEU A 437 9.08 4.26 -20.60
CA LEU A 437 7.69 3.98 -20.28
C LEU A 437 7.10 5.06 -19.36
N ASP A 438 7.84 5.45 -18.32
CA ASP A 438 7.42 6.49 -17.38
C ASP A 438 7.25 7.85 -18.07
N LEU A 439 8.14 8.19 -19.01
CA LEU A 439 8.00 9.39 -19.83
C LEU A 439 6.72 9.35 -20.66
N LEU A 440 6.49 8.27 -21.42
CA LEU A 440 5.31 8.15 -22.29
C LEU A 440 4.01 8.13 -21.49
N GLU A 441 4.00 7.47 -20.33
CA GLU A 441 2.86 7.44 -19.42
C GLU A 441 2.54 8.85 -18.91
N ASN A 442 3.55 9.54 -18.38
CA ASN A 442 3.36 10.84 -17.75
C ASN A 442 2.96 11.93 -18.77
N ILE A 443 3.41 11.86 -20.03
CA ILE A 443 2.95 12.75 -21.11
C ILE A 443 1.46 12.55 -21.36
N GLN A 444 1.04 11.30 -21.58
CA GLN A 444 -0.36 10.97 -21.84
C GLN A 444 -1.25 11.31 -20.64
N PHE A 445 -0.77 11.09 -19.42
CA PHE A 445 -1.47 11.45 -18.19
C PHE A 445 -1.74 12.96 -18.10
N CYS A 446 -0.73 13.79 -18.39
CA CYS A 446 -0.91 15.25 -18.42
C CYS A 446 -1.89 15.69 -19.52
N CYS A 447 -1.86 15.04 -20.69
CA CYS A 447 -2.81 15.28 -21.78
C CYS A 447 -4.24 14.90 -21.39
N ALA A 448 -4.42 13.74 -20.76
CA ALA A 448 -5.71 13.28 -20.25
C ALA A 448 -6.28 14.24 -19.19
N LEU A 449 -5.48 14.70 -18.24
CA LEU A 449 -5.94 15.68 -17.22
C LEU A 449 -6.39 17.01 -17.84
N LYS A 450 -5.77 17.46 -18.94
CA LYS A 450 -6.24 18.64 -19.68
C LYS A 450 -7.66 18.43 -20.22
N ASP A 451 -7.94 17.24 -20.75
CA ASP A 451 -9.26 16.89 -21.26
C ASP A 451 -10.29 16.64 -20.13
N TYR A 452 -9.83 16.21 -18.94
CA TYR A 452 -10.68 15.98 -17.76
C TYR A 452 -10.49 17.07 -16.70
N SER A 453 -10.84 18.30 -17.08
CA SER A 453 -10.59 19.51 -16.30
C SER A 453 -11.08 19.47 -14.85
N ASN A 454 -12.21 18.82 -14.57
CA ASN A 454 -12.76 18.69 -13.22
C ASN A 454 -11.97 17.71 -12.35
N ILE A 455 -11.48 16.60 -12.92
CA ILE A 455 -10.57 15.69 -12.22
C ILE A 455 -9.26 16.41 -11.91
N TYR A 456 -8.74 17.21 -12.84
CA TYR A 456 -7.56 18.05 -12.60
C TYR A 456 -7.83 19.04 -11.44
N GLU A 457 -8.96 19.74 -11.48
CA GLU A 457 -9.34 20.68 -10.41
C GLU A 457 -9.48 19.97 -9.05
N MET A 458 -10.02 18.75 -9.02
CA MET A 458 -10.13 17.93 -7.81
C MET A 458 -8.75 17.61 -7.23
N ILE A 459 -7.83 17.12 -8.06
CA ILE A 459 -6.45 16.85 -7.66
C ILE A 459 -5.86 18.09 -6.99
N HIS A 460 -6.10 19.28 -7.57
CA HIS A 460 -5.65 20.54 -6.98
C HIS A 460 -6.33 20.86 -5.64
N LYS A 461 -7.67 20.83 -5.57
CA LYS A 461 -8.47 21.13 -4.36
C LYS A 461 -8.17 20.18 -3.20
N HIS A 462 -7.75 18.95 -3.50
CA HIS A 462 -7.36 17.96 -2.49
C HIS A 462 -5.87 18.07 -2.10
N GLY A 463 -5.15 19.05 -2.65
CA GLY A 463 -3.72 19.26 -2.42
C GLY A 463 -2.82 18.19 -3.02
N MET A 464 -3.35 17.39 -3.95
CA MET A 464 -2.72 16.22 -4.54
C MET A 464 -1.89 16.55 -5.79
N CYS A 465 -1.45 17.79 -5.93
CA CYS A 465 -0.69 18.26 -7.10
C CYS A 465 0.60 17.46 -7.34
N SER A 466 1.15 16.80 -6.31
CA SER A 466 2.32 15.93 -6.43
C SER A 466 2.07 14.67 -7.27
N LEU A 467 0.81 14.28 -7.50
CA LEU A 467 0.47 13.18 -8.43
C LEU A 467 0.55 13.60 -9.88
N ILE A 468 0.63 14.90 -10.16
CA ILE A 468 0.77 15.44 -11.50
C ILE A 468 2.26 15.40 -11.85
N PRO A 469 2.67 14.67 -12.91
CA PRO A 469 4.09 14.40 -13.18
C PRO A 469 4.98 15.64 -13.35
N HIS A 470 4.41 16.80 -13.69
CA HIS A 470 5.16 18.01 -13.97
C HIS A 470 4.63 19.21 -13.15
N LEU A 471 3.76 20.04 -13.73
CA LEU A 471 3.22 21.22 -13.08
C LEU A 471 1.71 21.09 -12.99
N CYS A 472 1.17 21.57 -11.88
CA CYS A 472 -0.26 21.79 -11.75
C CYS A 472 -0.58 23.17 -12.33
N ARG A 473 -1.49 23.22 -13.32
CA ARG A 473 -1.94 24.46 -13.97
C ARG A 473 -2.55 25.47 -13.01
N PHE A 474 -3.24 24.98 -11.98
CA PHE A 474 -3.84 25.83 -10.96
C PHE A 474 -2.81 26.38 -9.97
N CYS A 475 -1.62 25.77 -9.91
CA CYS A 475 -0.52 26.29 -9.09
C CYS A 475 0.43 27.22 -9.88
N HIS A 476 0.46 27.16 -11.22
CA HIS A 476 1.49 27.80 -12.04
C HIS A 476 0.99 28.48 -13.33
N ASP A 477 -0.32 28.69 -13.52
CA ASP A 477 -0.94 29.31 -14.72
C ASP A 477 -0.35 28.83 -16.06
N GLU A 478 -0.59 27.56 -16.40
CA GLU A 478 -0.03 26.90 -17.61
C GLU A 478 -0.39 27.58 -18.94
N GLU A 479 -1.50 28.33 -19.01
CA GLU A 479 -1.91 29.02 -20.25
C GLU A 479 -0.90 30.09 -20.70
N LEU A 480 -0.16 30.71 -19.77
CA LEU A 480 0.84 31.73 -20.07
C LEU A 480 2.15 31.17 -20.67
N ILE A 481 2.42 29.87 -20.53
CA ILE A 481 3.68 29.26 -21.00
C ILE A 481 3.60 28.90 -22.49
N MET A 482 2.39 28.74 -23.04
CA MET A 482 2.11 28.09 -24.33
C MET A 482 2.33 28.94 -25.59
N GLU A 483 2.28 30.28 -25.53
CA GLU A 483 2.06 31.09 -26.75
C GLU A 483 3.32 31.61 -27.48
N GLU A 484 4.52 31.66 -26.88
CA GLU A 484 5.72 32.13 -27.61
C GLU A 484 7.07 31.55 -27.14
N GLU A 485 7.13 30.98 -25.93
CA GLU A 485 8.40 30.51 -25.34
C GLU A 485 8.67 29.01 -25.56
N VAL A 486 7.67 28.19 -25.89
CA VAL A 486 7.83 26.72 -25.93
C VAL A 486 8.79 26.28 -27.03
N GLU A 487 8.62 26.71 -28.28
CA GLU A 487 9.51 26.24 -29.36
C GLU A 487 10.95 26.71 -29.18
N ASN A 488 11.15 27.94 -28.71
CA ASN A 488 12.48 28.49 -28.40
C ASN A 488 13.12 27.79 -27.19
N LYS A 489 12.36 27.52 -26.12
CA LYS A 489 12.83 26.74 -24.96
C LYS A 489 13.09 25.28 -25.33
N ILE A 490 12.25 24.67 -26.17
CA ILE A 490 12.44 23.31 -26.68
C ILE A 490 13.72 23.24 -27.51
N ALA A 491 13.92 24.16 -28.45
CA ALA A 491 15.13 24.21 -29.26
C ALA A 491 16.39 24.42 -28.40
N ALA A 492 16.34 25.35 -27.43
CA ALA A 492 17.45 25.62 -26.52
C ALA A 492 17.75 24.45 -25.56
N VAL A 493 16.71 23.73 -25.09
CA VAL A 493 16.88 22.54 -24.24
C VAL A 493 17.43 21.37 -25.03
N ILE A 494 16.92 21.12 -26.26
CA ILE A 494 17.45 20.10 -27.16
C ILE A 494 18.93 20.39 -27.46
N GLN A 495 19.27 21.64 -27.79
CA GLN A 495 20.65 22.05 -28.05
C GLN A 495 21.55 21.83 -26.83
N LYS A 496 21.14 22.24 -25.62
CA LYS A 496 21.92 22.02 -24.39
C LYS A 496 22.09 20.53 -24.03
N ILE A 497 21.09 19.70 -24.32
CA ILE A 497 21.16 18.24 -24.11
C ILE A 497 22.13 17.63 -25.13
N GLU A 498 22.08 18.04 -26.38
CA GLU A 498 22.99 17.59 -27.44
C GLU A 498 24.45 18.00 -27.17
N GLU A 499 24.67 19.22 -26.68
CA GLU A 499 26.00 19.72 -26.26
C GLU A 499 26.57 18.95 -25.07
N LYS A 500 25.76 18.63 -24.05
CA LYS A 500 26.18 17.78 -22.92
C LYS A 500 26.49 16.34 -23.34
N SER A 501 25.73 15.79 -24.27
CA SER A 501 25.92 14.42 -24.78
C SER A 501 27.21 14.27 -25.61
N GLN A 502 27.71 15.37 -26.20
CA GLN A 502 28.95 15.39 -26.98
C GLN A 502 30.19 15.71 -26.14
N GLY A 503 30.05 16.40 -24.99
CA GLY A 503 31.15 16.75 -24.11
C GLY A 503 31.88 15.57 -23.46
N ASP A 504 31.17 14.46 -23.20
CA ASP A 504 31.73 13.26 -22.58
C ASP A 504 32.42 12.29 -23.58
N LEU A 505 32.34 12.57 -24.89
CA LEU A 505 33.06 11.82 -25.93
C LEU A 505 34.44 12.43 -26.26
N PHE A 506 34.76 13.62 -25.72
CA PHE A 506 36.01 14.33 -25.97
C PHE A 506 36.69 14.80 -24.68
N ALA A 507 36.80 13.93 -23.67
CA ALA A 507 37.90 14.08 -22.70
C ALA A 507 39.15 13.44 -23.33
N PRO A 508 40.19 14.21 -23.71
CA PRO A 508 41.42 13.61 -24.20
C PRO A 508 42.03 12.82 -23.05
N SER A 509 42.34 11.55 -23.30
CA SER A 509 43.25 10.77 -22.48
C SER A 509 44.59 11.50 -22.38
N THR A 510 44.74 12.30 -21.33
CA THR A 510 46.04 12.86 -20.97
C THR A 510 46.78 11.80 -20.19
N SER A 511 47.59 11.05 -20.93
CA SER A 511 48.67 10.24 -20.37
C SER A 511 49.63 11.13 -19.58
N LYS A 512 49.77 10.87 -18.29
CA LYS A 512 51.06 10.78 -17.59
C LYS A 512 50.92 10.03 -16.28
#